data_AF-A0AAV0WC95-F1
#
_entry.id   AF-A0AAV0WC95-F1
#
_cell.length_a   1.000
_cell.length_b   1.000
_cell.length_c   1.000
_cell.angle_alpha   90.00
_cell.angle_beta   90.00
_cell.angle_gamma   90.00
#
_symmetry.space_group_name_H-M   'P 1'
#
loop_
_entity.id
_entity.type
_entity.pdbx_description
1 polymer ?
#
loop_
_entity_poly.entity_id
_entity_poly.type
_entity_poly.pdbx_seq_one_letter_code
_entity_poly.pdbx_strand_id
1 'polypeptide(L)'
;MEENDIELALNESFSDFDDDFIDPDFIPNQNNSDNSLDGIQLLESDSESEICTQEPENDVVVVNNSDTEEPTSGIRGKRRKVNTSLWVRKIAKAERAKGIACVSLRQKPIKKRQTGPGCMCKWICFDKFSDEEKTTLINTFNEIGDKEKQDIFLGGLIGIKSIVRHRSENENCTKRSFSSYYKVRVGDKEHIVCKKAFCSLFGLGKSVIDRICNNLKQNNPSPRDKGGKHTVRPNRVSDLILFQINTHIQSFPKRSSHYSRQDINERKYLSPELNISKMYNMYIQKYEPEFCQTFRNGEQVKPVVKYDFFQPPL
;
A
#
# COMPACT_ATOMS: atom_id res chain seq x y z
N MET A 1 49.05 -2.75 -25.77
CA MET A 1 47.64 -3.14 -25.74
C MET A 1 46.88 -1.85 -25.66
N GLU A 2 46.33 -1.49 -26.80
CA GLU A 2 45.81 -0.15 -27.09
C GLU A 2 44.30 -0.15 -26.86
N GLU A 3 43.69 1.04 -26.78
CA GLU A 3 42.26 1.18 -26.41
C GLU A 3 41.31 0.42 -27.35
N ASN A 4 41.73 0.13 -28.59
CA ASN A 4 41.01 -0.70 -29.56
C ASN A 4 40.79 -2.16 -29.11
N ASP A 5 41.74 -2.75 -28.38
CA ASP A 5 41.65 -4.17 -27.96
C ASP A 5 40.49 -4.38 -26.96
N ILE A 6 40.07 -3.31 -26.28
CA ILE A 6 39.01 -3.30 -25.26
C ILE A 6 37.62 -3.14 -25.88
N GLU A 7 37.50 -2.37 -26.97
CA GLU A 7 36.22 -2.19 -27.67
C GLU A 7 35.82 -3.45 -28.47
N LEU A 8 36.79 -4.23 -28.98
CA LEU A 8 36.52 -5.54 -29.57
C LEU A 8 35.98 -6.55 -28.54
N ALA A 9 36.72 -6.75 -27.44
CA ALA A 9 36.41 -7.78 -26.44
C ALA A 9 35.03 -7.59 -25.77
N LEU A 10 34.52 -6.36 -25.68
CA LEU A 10 33.18 -6.08 -25.17
C LEU A 10 32.08 -6.29 -26.23
N ASN A 11 32.35 -5.99 -27.50
CA ASN A 11 31.37 -6.19 -28.58
C ASN A 11 31.19 -7.67 -28.95
N GLU A 12 32.26 -8.49 -28.89
CA GLU A 12 32.18 -9.93 -29.19
C GLU A 12 31.34 -10.72 -28.16
N SER A 13 31.16 -10.19 -26.94
CA SER A 13 30.29 -10.81 -25.92
C SER A 13 28.77 -10.63 -26.14
N PHE A 14 28.37 -9.97 -27.23
CA PHE A 14 26.99 -9.51 -27.48
C PHE A 14 26.43 -9.89 -28.87
N SER A 15 27.09 -10.77 -29.64
CA SER A 15 26.77 -10.95 -31.07
C SER A 15 25.52 -11.79 -31.39
N ASP A 16 24.94 -12.53 -30.43
CA ASP A 16 23.74 -13.35 -30.64
C ASP A 16 22.54 -12.80 -29.85
N PHE A 17 21.78 -11.88 -30.47
CA PHE A 17 20.41 -11.55 -30.07
C PHE A 17 19.58 -11.22 -31.32
N ASP A 18 19.08 -12.26 -31.97
CA ASP A 18 18.02 -12.14 -32.98
C ASP A 18 16.73 -11.67 -32.29
N ASP A 19 16.25 -10.47 -32.66
CA ASP A 19 15.12 -9.78 -32.00
C ASP A 19 13.73 -10.24 -32.54
N ASP A 20 13.68 -11.41 -33.19
CA ASP A 20 12.50 -11.98 -33.87
C ASP A 20 11.67 -12.91 -32.96
N PHE A 21 11.18 -12.39 -31.82
CA PHE A 21 10.25 -13.13 -30.97
C PHE A 21 8.77 -12.92 -31.37
N ILE A 22 8.40 -13.45 -32.53
CA ILE A 22 6.99 -13.72 -32.87
C ILE A 22 6.62 -15.06 -32.22
N ASP A 23 5.90 -15.02 -31.09
CA ASP A 23 5.36 -16.21 -30.42
C ASP A 23 4.28 -16.89 -31.29
N PRO A 24 4.52 -18.11 -31.84
CA PRO A 24 3.56 -18.77 -32.73
C PRO A 24 2.42 -19.50 -31.99
N ASP A 25 2.54 -19.72 -30.68
CA ASP A 25 1.83 -20.80 -29.98
C ASP A 25 0.75 -20.34 -28.98
N PHE A 26 0.32 -19.07 -29.01
CA PHE A 26 -0.79 -18.61 -28.17
C PHE A 26 -2.17 -19.12 -28.64
N ILE A 27 -2.48 -20.38 -28.29
CA ILE A 27 -3.81 -20.97 -28.42
C ILE A 27 -4.54 -20.85 -27.06
N PRO A 28 -5.61 -20.03 -26.94
CA PRO A 28 -6.43 -20.02 -25.74
C PRO A 28 -7.36 -21.24 -25.75
N ASN A 29 -7.27 -22.13 -24.76
CA ASN A 29 -8.23 -23.22 -24.63
C ASN A 29 -8.77 -23.42 -23.20
N GLN A 30 -9.95 -24.04 -23.14
CA GLN A 30 -10.90 -23.92 -22.04
C GLN A 30 -11.00 -25.17 -21.16
N ASN A 31 -11.49 -24.94 -19.93
CA ASN A 31 -12.27 -25.86 -19.07
C ASN A 31 -11.59 -26.96 -18.22
N ASN A 32 -12.01 -26.96 -16.95
CA ASN A 32 -12.15 -28.08 -15.99
C ASN A 32 -10.86 -28.80 -15.53
N SER A 33 -10.65 -29.11 -14.24
CA SER A 33 -11.59 -29.72 -13.28
C SER A 33 -11.13 -29.57 -11.81
N ASP A 34 -11.88 -30.18 -10.89
CA ASP A 34 -11.79 -30.02 -9.43
C ASP A 34 -10.52 -30.60 -8.75
N ASN A 35 -10.15 -30.04 -7.58
CA ASN A 35 -9.82 -30.87 -6.41
C ASN A 35 -9.82 -30.12 -5.05
N SER A 36 -10.77 -30.55 -4.21
CA SER A 36 -10.79 -30.73 -2.76
C SER A 36 -9.72 -30.13 -1.78
N LEU A 37 -10.28 -29.49 -0.74
CA LEU A 37 -9.94 -29.57 0.70
C LEU A 37 -8.74 -28.81 1.33
N ASP A 38 -9.05 -28.13 2.46
CA ASP A 38 -8.21 -27.62 3.56
C ASP A 38 -7.00 -26.70 3.27
N GLY A 39 -6.55 -25.83 4.18
CA GLY A 39 -7.09 -25.45 5.48
C GLY A 39 -6.14 -24.45 6.18
N ILE A 40 -6.70 -23.48 6.91
CA ILE A 40 -6.02 -22.55 7.85
C ILE A 40 -5.00 -21.56 7.21
N GLN A 41 -5.14 -20.28 7.57
CA GLN A 41 -4.32 -19.18 7.05
C GLN A 41 -3.48 -18.57 8.17
N LEU A 42 -2.21 -18.98 8.27
CA LEU A 42 -1.22 -18.36 9.15
C LEU A 42 -0.75 -17.05 8.51
N LEU A 43 -0.66 -15.99 9.32
CA LEU A 43 -0.03 -14.73 8.97
C LEU A 43 0.83 -14.31 10.16
N GLU A 44 2.12 -14.59 10.06
CA GLU A 44 3.10 -14.14 11.03
C GLU A 44 3.27 -12.62 10.93
N SER A 45 3.70 -12.02 12.04
CA SER A 45 3.75 -10.58 12.21
C SER A 45 5.11 -10.21 12.79
N ASP A 46 6.01 -9.72 11.95
CA ASP A 46 7.25 -9.14 12.44
C ASP A 46 7.05 -7.67 12.75
N SER A 47 7.31 -7.39 14.02
CA SER A 47 7.24 -6.07 14.63
C SER A 47 8.66 -5.53 14.80
N GLU A 48 8.95 -4.37 14.23
CA GLU A 48 10.08 -3.56 14.69
C GLU A 48 9.64 -2.13 15.00
N SER A 49 10.25 -1.63 16.07
CA SER A 49 10.13 -0.28 16.61
C SER A 49 10.96 0.71 15.81
N GLU A 50 10.60 2.01 15.84
CA GLU A 50 11.44 3.01 16.53
C GLU A 50 10.84 4.43 16.58
N ILE A 51 11.06 5.05 17.75
CA ILE A 51 11.44 6.44 18.06
C ILE A 51 10.72 7.62 17.37
N CYS A 52 10.31 8.58 18.23
CA CYS A 52 9.70 9.86 17.90
C CYS A 52 10.76 10.99 17.90
N THR A 53 10.63 11.95 16.98
CA THR A 53 11.31 13.25 17.03
C THR A 53 10.33 14.37 16.64
N GLN A 54 10.59 15.58 17.14
CA GLN A 54 9.77 16.80 17.04
C GLN A 54 10.68 17.97 16.58
N GLU A 55 10.26 19.19 16.23
CA GLU A 55 8.95 19.89 16.27
C GLU A 55 8.68 20.43 14.82
N PRO A 56 8.11 21.63 14.52
CA PRO A 56 7.13 22.49 15.21
C PRO A 56 5.92 22.89 14.32
N GLU A 57 5.11 23.81 14.84
CA GLU A 57 3.88 24.37 14.24
C GLU A 57 4.15 25.32 13.05
N ASN A 58 3.19 25.45 12.12
CA ASN A 58 2.74 26.76 11.61
C ASN A 58 1.49 26.68 10.70
N ASP A 59 0.61 27.66 10.94
CA ASP A 59 -0.42 28.31 10.10
C ASP A 59 -1.44 27.53 9.26
N VAL A 60 -2.70 27.88 9.55
CA VAL A 60 -3.92 27.48 8.83
C VAL A 60 -4.22 28.49 7.72
N VAL A 61 -4.16 28.06 6.46
CA VAL A 61 -4.72 28.84 5.33
C VAL A 61 -6.00 28.16 4.84
N VAL A 62 -7.12 28.83 5.04
CA VAL A 62 -8.43 28.44 4.47
C VAL A 62 -8.46 28.84 3.00
N VAL A 63 -8.66 27.88 2.10
CA VAL A 63 -8.90 28.13 0.68
C VAL A 63 -10.24 27.54 0.28
N ASN A 64 -11.14 28.40 -0.21
CA ASN A 64 -12.44 28.00 -0.73
C ASN A 64 -12.28 27.41 -2.13
N ASN A 65 -12.73 26.17 -2.35
CA ASN A 65 -12.84 25.61 -3.69
C ASN A 65 -14.10 26.15 -4.39
N SER A 66 -13.91 27.10 -5.30
CA SER A 66 -14.91 27.45 -6.31
C SER A 66 -14.47 26.84 -7.64
N ASP A 67 -15.03 25.68 -7.98
CA ASP A 67 -14.68 24.98 -9.22
C ASP A 67 -15.26 25.73 -10.43
N THR A 68 -14.39 26.32 -11.25
CA THR A 68 -14.75 26.85 -12.58
C THR A 68 -13.59 26.59 -13.53
N GLU A 69 -13.61 25.42 -14.18
CA GLU A 69 -12.61 25.02 -15.17
C GLU A 69 -12.97 25.57 -16.56
N GLU A 70 -12.22 26.55 -17.07
CA GLU A 70 -12.18 26.83 -18.51
C GLU A 70 -11.24 25.85 -19.24
N PRO A 71 -11.59 25.38 -20.45
CA PRO A 71 -10.82 24.33 -21.13
C PRO A 71 -9.72 24.91 -22.04
N THR A 72 -8.46 24.86 -21.61
CA THR A 72 -7.33 25.14 -22.51
C THR A 72 -7.14 23.99 -23.52
N SER A 73 -7.33 24.30 -24.80
CA SER A 73 -7.25 23.33 -25.90
C SER A 73 -5.80 22.93 -26.24
N GLY A 74 -5.44 21.69 -25.92
CA GLY A 74 -4.28 21.02 -26.50
C GLY A 74 -4.65 19.60 -26.90
N ILE A 75 -4.54 19.26 -28.19
CA ILE A 75 -4.92 17.94 -28.74
C ILE A 75 -3.86 16.89 -28.37
N ARG A 76 -3.77 16.59 -27.07
CA ARG A 76 -3.15 15.36 -26.57
C ARG A 76 -4.08 14.21 -26.97
N GLY A 77 -3.55 13.19 -27.63
CA GLY A 77 -4.32 12.00 -28.01
C GLY A 77 -5.13 11.47 -26.82
N LYS A 78 -6.41 11.14 -27.03
CA LYS A 78 -7.40 10.83 -25.97
C LYS A 78 -6.94 9.67 -25.06
N ARG A 79 -6.14 9.99 -24.03
CA ARG A 79 -5.95 9.11 -22.87
C ARG A 79 -7.34 8.87 -22.28
N ARG A 80 -7.78 7.61 -22.26
CA ARG A 80 -9.10 7.21 -21.77
C ARG A 80 -9.30 7.79 -20.36
N LYS A 81 -10.37 8.58 -20.14
CA LYS A 81 -10.66 9.18 -18.82
C LYS A 81 -10.76 8.05 -17.79
N VAL A 82 -9.86 8.04 -16.79
CA VAL A 82 -9.76 6.96 -15.81
C VAL A 82 -10.86 7.12 -14.77
N ASN A 83 -11.94 6.35 -14.90
CA ASN A 83 -13.01 6.38 -13.91
C ASN A 83 -12.66 5.51 -12.69
N THR A 84 -12.08 6.13 -11.65
CA THR A 84 -11.63 5.41 -10.44
C THR A 84 -12.77 4.81 -9.62
N SER A 85 -14.02 5.23 -9.80
CA SER A 85 -15.17 4.64 -9.08
C SER A 85 -15.45 3.20 -9.51
N LEU A 86 -15.21 2.88 -10.78
CA LEU A 86 -15.43 1.55 -11.37
C LEU A 86 -14.30 0.55 -11.03
N TRP A 87 -13.28 0.96 -10.29
CA TRP A 87 -12.21 0.05 -9.87
C TRP A 87 -12.76 -0.98 -8.87
N VAL A 88 -12.67 -2.27 -9.22
CA VAL A 88 -13.13 -3.42 -8.41
C VAL A 88 -12.71 -3.31 -6.93
N ARG A 89 -11.47 -2.88 -6.67
CA ARG A 89 -10.95 -2.65 -5.30
C ARG A 89 -11.72 -1.58 -4.53
N LYS A 90 -12.14 -0.49 -5.18
CA LYS A 90 -12.86 0.64 -4.56
C LYS A 90 -14.33 0.26 -4.31
N ILE A 91 -14.97 -0.39 -5.29
CA ILE A 91 -16.31 -0.98 -5.15
C ILE A 91 -16.34 -1.94 -3.96
N ALA A 92 -15.48 -2.96 -3.95
CA ALA A 92 -15.42 -3.94 -2.88
C ALA A 92 -15.02 -3.35 -1.51
N LYS A 93 -14.32 -2.21 -1.44
CA LYS A 93 -14.06 -1.48 -0.18
C LYS A 93 -15.33 -0.81 0.34
N ALA A 94 -16.11 -0.18 -0.54
CA ALA A 94 -17.39 0.45 -0.19
C ALA A 94 -18.47 -0.58 0.20
N GLU A 95 -18.59 -1.69 -0.54
CA GLU A 95 -19.51 -2.79 -0.21
C GLU A 95 -19.21 -3.41 1.15
N ARG A 96 -17.92 -3.66 1.46
CA ARG A 96 -17.49 -4.13 2.78
C ARG A 96 -17.77 -3.13 3.90
N ALA A 97 -17.67 -1.82 3.65
CA ALA A 97 -18.08 -0.83 4.64
C ALA A 97 -19.59 -0.90 4.89
N LYS A 98 -20.40 -0.87 3.82
CA LYS A 98 -21.87 -1.04 3.85
C LYS A 98 -22.35 -2.42 4.35
N GLY A 99 -21.45 -3.37 4.59
CA GLY A 99 -21.80 -4.71 5.07
C GLY A 99 -22.57 -5.56 4.05
N ILE A 100 -22.49 -5.23 2.76
CA ILE A 100 -23.17 -5.96 1.68
C ILE A 100 -22.36 -7.21 1.32
N ALA A 101 -23.04 -8.27 0.87
CA ALA A 101 -22.36 -9.45 0.33
C ALA A 101 -21.54 -9.07 -0.90
N CYS A 102 -20.26 -9.46 -0.94
CA CYS A 102 -19.33 -9.03 -1.97
C CYS A 102 -18.23 -10.07 -2.21
N VAL A 103 -17.56 -9.99 -3.35
CA VAL A 103 -16.43 -10.87 -3.68
C VAL A 103 -15.12 -10.18 -3.30
N SER A 104 -14.25 -10.90 -2.58
CA SER A 104 -12.92 -10.38 -2.22
C SER A 104 -11.99 -10.33 -3.43
N LEU A 105 -10.89 -9.57 -3.33
CA LEU A 105 -9.82 -9.56 -4.35
C LEU A 105 -9.21 -10.95 -4.62
N ARG A 106 -9.34 -11.89 -3.67
CA ARG A 106 -8.91 -13.29 -3.78
C ARG A 106 -10.06 -14.22 -4.18
N GLN A 107 -11.09 -13.69 -4.86
CA GLN A 107 -12.31 -14.36 -5.33
C GLN A 107 -13.19 -15.06 -4.25
N LYS A 108 -12.77 -15.08 -2.97
CA LYS A 108 -13.57 -15.63 -1.88
C LYS A 108 -14.84 -14.78 -1.65
N PRO A 109 -16.04 -15.39 -1.58
CA PRO A 109 -17.28 -14.67 -1.29
C PRO A 109 -17.36 -14.27 0.19
N ILE A 110 -17.81 -13.05 0.45
CA ILE A 110 -18.04 -12.49 1.78
C ILE A 110 -19.56 -12.35 1.96
N LYS A 111 -20.11 -12.97 3.00
CA LYS A 111 -21.54 -12.89 3.34
C LYS A 111 -21.93 -11.48 3.78
N LYS A 112 -23.20 -11.11 3.61
CA LYS A 112 -23.78 -9.87 4.18
C LYS A 112 -23.52 -9.84 5.69
N ARG A 113 -23.17 -8.68 6.23
CA ARG A 113 -22.98 -8.48 7.67
C ARG A 113 -24.32 -8.69 8.40
N GLN A 114 -24.29 -9.54 9.43
CA GLN A 114 -25.45 -9.95 10.22
C GLN A 114 -25.07 -9.96 11.70
N THR A 115 -26.07 -9.85 12.57
CA THR A 115 -25.91 -9.95 14.02
C THR A 115 -25.35 -11.34 14.37
N GLY A 116 -24.25 -11.36 15.11
CA GLY A 116 -23.57 -12.59 15.53
C GLY A 116 -24.29 -13.32 16.68
N PRO A 117 -23.81 -14.52 17.05
CA PRO A 117 -24.39 -15.29 18.15
C PRO A 117 -24.24 -14.59 19.50
N GLY A 118 -25.11 -14.94 20.45
CA GLY A 118 -25.14 -14.38 21.80
C GLY A 118 -23.82 -14.53 22.57
N CYS A 119 -23.58 -13.63 23.52
CA CYS A 119 -22.29 -13.55 24.22
C CYS A 119 -21.96 -14.74 25.15
N MET A 120 -22.98 -15.53 25.53
CA MET A 120 -22.94 -16.53 26.61
C MET A 120 -22.18 -16.03 27.84
N CYS A 121 -22.57 -14.84 28.33
CA CYS A 121 -21.83 -14.07 29.33
C CYS A 121 -22.67 -13.80 30.58
N LYS A 122 -22.04 -13.80 31.76
CA LYS A 122 -22.72 -13.65 33.08
C LYS A 122 -23.64 -12.41 33.18
N TRP A 123 -23.37 -11.36 32.41
CA TRP A 123 -24.17 -10.13 32.38
C TRP A 123 -25.33 -10.15 31.37
N ILE A 124 -25.59 -11.31 30.74
CA ILE A 124 -26.70 -11.59 29.83
C ILE A 124 -26.90 -10.43 28.83
N CYS A 125 -25.81 -10.03 28.18
CA CYS A 125 -25.76 -8.74 27.47
C CYS A 125 -26.59 -8.72 26.17
N PHE A 126 -26.95 -9.88 25.63
CA PHE A 126 -27.67 -9.97 24.35
C PHE A 126 -29.19 -9.83 24.53
N ASP A 127 -29.70 -10.34 25.65
CA ASP A 127 -31.11 -10.39 26.01
C ASP A 127 -31.62 -9.03 26.53
N LYS A 128 -30.70 -8.07 26.75
CA LYS A 128 -31.01 -6.66 27.01
C LYS A 128 -31.55 -5.92 25.78
N PHE A 129 -31.54 -6.55 24.61
CA PHE A 129 -31.95 -5.97 23.34
C PHE A 129 -32.99 -6.86 22.65
N SER A 130 -34.02 -6.24 22.07
CA SER A 130 -34.94 -6.93 21.16
C SER A 130 -34.26 -7.26 19.83
N ASP A 131 -34.85 -8.14 19.03
CA ASP A 131 -34.30 -8.46 17.71
C ASP A 131 -34.46 -7.32 16.69
N GLU A 132 -35.45 -6.44 16.90
CA GLU A 132 -35.61 -5.19 16.16
C GLU A 132 -34.50 -4.17 16.52
N GLU A 133 -34.17 -4.04 17.82
CA GLU A 133 -33.06 -3.20 18.28
C GLU A 133 -31.70 -3.70 17.77
N LYS A 134 -31.48 -5.03 17.77
CA LYS A 134 -30.28 -5.64 17.15
C LYS A 134 -30.20 -5.31 15.66
N THR A 135 -31.33 -5.34 14.95
CA THR A 135 -31.41 -5.07 13.52
C THR A 135 -31.21 -3.59 13.19
N THR A 136 -31.73 -2.67 14.00
CA THR A 136 -31.49 -1.22 13.82
C THR A 136 -30.05 -0.84 14.15
N LEU A 137 -29.43 -1.41 15.19
CA LEU A 137 -28.01 -1.20 15.52
C LEU A 137 -27.06 -1.58 14.37
N ILE A 138 -27.29 -2.72 13.73
CA ILE A 138 -26.44 -3.17 12.61
C ILE A 138 -26.72 -2.39 11.32
N ASN A 139 -27.98 -2.01 11.06
CA ASN A 139 -28.34 -1.20 9.89
C ASN A 139 -27.76 0.21 9.96
N THR A 140 -27.95 0.92 11.07
CA THR A 140 -27.37 2.27 11.29
C THR A 140 -25.84 2.26 11.17
N PHE A 141 -25.17 1.22 11.68
CA PHE A 141 -23.73 1.04 11.50
C PHE A 141 -23.33 0.81 10.02
N ASN A 142 -24.13 0.03 9.27
CA ASN A 142 -23.90 -0.23 7.85
C ASN A 142 -24.14 1.01 6.96
N GLU A 143 -25.16 1.81 7.28
CA GLU A 143 -25.55 3.03 6.57
C GLU A 143 -24.45 4.09 6.51
N ILE A 144 -23.59 4.16 7.54
CA ILE A 144 -22.40 5.02 7.57
C ILE A 144 -21.54 4.85 6.29
N GLY A 145 -21.48 3.63 5.74
CA GLY A 145 -20.92 3.34 4.41
C GLY A 145 -19.42 3.61 4.21
N ASP A 146 -18.74 4.15 5.20
CA ASP A 146 -17.32 4.48 5.20
C ASP A 146 -16.60 3.89 6.41
N LYS A 147 -15.40 3.34 6.18
CA LYS A 147 -14.63 2.62 7.19
C LYS A 147 -14.10 3.55 8.29
N GLU A 148 -13.63 4.73 7.95
CA GLU A 148 -13.03 5.65 8.93
C GLU A 148 -14.11 6.22 9.84
N LYS A 149 -15.25 6.61 9.26
CA LYS A 149 -16.44 7.02 10.02
C LYS A 149 -17.00 5.90 10.91
N GLN A 150 -17.01 4.65 10.44
CA GLN A 150 -17.38 3.49 11.25
C GLN A 150 -16.42 3.27 12.43
N ASP A 151 -15.12 3.39 12.21
CA ASP A 151 -14.11 3.26 13.27
C ASP A 151 -14.27 4.38 14.34
N ILE A 152 -14.57 5.62 13.93
CA ILE A 152 -14.86 6.76 14.82
C ILE A 152 -16.14 6.51 15.64
N PHE A 153 -17.23 6.07 14.99
CA PHE A 153 -18.50 5.75 15.64
C PHE A 153 -18.33 4.69 16.74
N LEU A 154 -17.64 3.59 16.41
CA LEU A 154 -17.30 2.55 17.39
C LEU A 154 -16.37 3.08 18.49
N GLY A 155 -15.43 3.96 18.15
CA GLY A 155 -14.54 4.62 19.11
C GLY A 155 -15.31 5.42 20.17
N GLY A 156 -16.35 6.17 19.77
CA GLY A 156 -17.23 6.89 20.70
C GLY A 156 -18.07 6.00 21.63
N LEU A 157 -18.21 4.71 21.29
CA LEU A 157 -18.88 3.69 22.12
C LEU A 157 -17.90 2.88 23.00
N ILE A 158 -16.59 3.10 22.85
CA ILE A 158 -15.53 2.41 23.59
C ILE A 158 -14.89 3.37 24.59
N GLY A 159 -15.04 3.09 25.88
CA GLY A 159 -14.32 3.81 26.92
C GLY A 159 -13.05 3.08 27.32
N ILE A 160 -11.96 3.82 27.50
CA ILE A 160 -10.68 3.32 28.02
C ILE A 160 -10.42 3.89 29.41
N LYS A 161 -9.93 3.04 30.32
CA LYS A 161 -9.58 3.41 31.70
C LYS A 161 -8.19 2.85 32.03
N SER A 162 -7.29 3.67 32.56
CA SER A 162 -6.00 3.23 33.06
C SER A 162 -6.17 2.24 34.23
N ILE A 163 -5.27 1.25 34.30
CA ILE A 163 -5.25 0.29 35.40
C ILE A 163 -4.34 0.84 36.50
N VAL A 164 -4.95 1.21 37.63
CA VAL A 164 -4.28 1.86 38.77
C VAL A 164 -3.62 0.83 39.71
N ARG A 165 -4.10 -0.42 39.72
CA ARG A 165 -3.59 -1.49 40.58
C ARG A 165 -3.38 -2.75 39.76
N HIS A 166 -2.18 -3.31 39.86
CA HIS A 166 -1.86 -4.65 39.38
C HIS A 166 -1.85 -5.59 40.58
N ARG A 167 -2.31 -6.84 40.40
CA ARG A 167 -1.97 -7.91 41.33
C ARG A 167 -0.57 -8.41 40.99
N SER A 168 0.19 -8.82 42.00
CA SER A 168 1.49 -9.47 41.79
C SER A 168 1.27 -10.80 41.08
N GLU A 169 1.80 -10.90 39.87
CA GLU A 169 1.81 -12.08 39.00
C GLU A 169 3.20 -12.11 38.36
N ASN A 170 3.70 -13.30 38.00
CA ASN A 170 5.11 -13.55 37.66
C ASN A 170 5.77 -12.45 36.80
N GLU A 171 7.04 -12.14 37.10
CA GLU A 171 7.79 -11.03 36.49
C GLU A 171 7.79 -11.03 34.95
N ASN A 172 7.66 -12.22 34.35
CA ASN A 172 7.60 -12.43 32.90
C ASN A 172 6.23 -12.08 32.23
N CYS A 173 5.23 -11.58 32.98
CA CYS A 173 3.93 -11.23 32.42
C CYS A 173 3.84 -9.76 31.98
N THR A 174 3.40 -9.51 30.73
CA THR A 174 3.20 -8.15 30.22
C THR A 174 2.05 -7.45 30.94
N LYS A 175 2.38 -6.45 31.77
CA LYS A 175 1.40 -5.72 32.59
C LYS A 175 0.42 -4.95 31.72
N ARG A 176 -0.86 -5.35 31.75
CA ARG A 176 -1.95 -4.66 31.05
C ARG A 176 -2.16 -3.25 31.60
N SER A 177 -1.75 -2.22 30.86
CA SER A 177 -1.84 -0.81 31.26
C SER A 177 -3.25 -0.21 31.23
N PHE A 178 -4.14 -0.74 30.38
CA PHE A 178 -5.49 -0.20 30.19
C PHE A 178 -6.59 -1.26 30.16
N SER A 179 -7.70 -0.96 30.83
CA SER A 179 -8.99 -1.64 30.69
C SER A 179 -9.87 -0.93 29.68
N SER A 180 -10.82 -1.66 29.07
CA SER A 180 -11.75 -1.13 28.07
C SER A 180 -13.16 -1.61 28.39
N TYR A 181 -14.14 -0.71 28.32
CA TYR A 181 -15.57 -1.01 28.47
C TYR A 181 -16.34 -0.58 27.21
N TYR A 182 -17.46 -1.25 26.96
CA TYR A 182 -18.23 -1.12 25.73
C TYR A 182 -19.64 -0.67 26.06
N LYS A 183 -20.10 0.39 25.40
CA LYS A 183 -21.46 0.94 25.51
C LYS A 183 -22.23 0.68 24.22
N VAL A 184 -23.54 0.54 24.32
CA VAL A 184 -24.46 0.51 23.18
C VAL A 184 -25.62 1.45 23.49
N ARG A 185 -25.99 2.28 22.51
CA ARG A 185 -27.09 3.25 22.63
C ARG A 185 -28.32 2.73 21.89
N VAL A 186 -29.46 2.70 22.58
CA VAL A 186 -30.75 2.34 21.99
C VAL A 186 -31.79 3.32 22.54
N GLY A 187 -32.35 4.16 21.66
CA GLY A 187 -33.07 5.37 22.07
C GLY A 187 -32.21 6.20 23.04
N ASP A 188 -32.83 6.63 24.13
CA ASP A 188 -32.18 7.44 25.18
C ASP A 188 -31.36 6.61 26.20
N LYS A 189 -31.25 5.28 26.03
CA LYS A 189 -30.62 4.38 27.01
C LYS A 189 -29.22 3.95 26.57
N GLU A 190 -28.25 4.08 27.48
CA GLU A 190 -26.91 3.49 27.34
C GLU A 190 -26.79 2.17 28.11
N HIS A 191 -26.48 1.10 27.40
CA HIS A 191 -26.29 -0.24 27.96
C HIS A 191 -24.81 -0.62 27.94
N ILE A 192 -24.25 -0.95 29.11
CA ILE A 192 -22.89 -1.53 29.20
C ILE A 192 -22.94 -3.02 28.86
N VAL A 193 -22.07 -3.42 27.93
CA VAL A 193 -21.99 -4.78 27.39
C VAL A 193 -20.56 -5.34 27.44
N CYS A 194 -20.42 -6.66 27.33
CA CYS A 194 -19.10 -7.28 27.18
C CYS A 194 -18.61 -7.18 25.72
N LYS A 195 -17.29 -7.31 25.51
CA LYS A 195 -16.68 -7.26 24.16
C LYS A 195 -17.29 -8.25 23.17
N LYS A 196 -17.65 -9.47 23.62
CA LYS A 196 -18.30 -10.49 22.77
C LYS A 196 -19.66 -10.00 22.26
N ALA A 197 -20.51 -9.47 23.15
CA ALA A 197 -21.80 -8.91 22.79
C ALA A 197 -21.64 -7.73 21.82
N PHE A 198 -20.71 -6.80 22.10
CA PHE A 198 -20.41 -5.67 21.22
C PHE A 198 -19.99 -6.12 19.80
N CYS A 199 -19.10 -7.12 19.71
CA CYS A 199 -18.71 -7.73 18.43
C CYS A 199 -19.92 -8.32 17.70
N SER A 200 -20.76 -9.10 18.39
CA SER A 200 -21.93 -9.75 17.78
C SER A 200 -23.02 -8.75 17.36
N LEU A 201 -23.33 -7.73 18.17
CA LEU A 201 -24.36 -6.71 17.86
C LEU A 201 -24.05 -5.97 16.56
N PHE A 202 -22.79 -5.60 16.34
CA PHE A 202 -22.36 -4.91 15.12
C PHE A 202 -21.87 -5.87 14.01
N GLY A 203 -21.88 -7.19 14.20
CA GLY A 203 -21.39 -8.16 13.21
C GLY A 203 -19.89 -8.02 12.89
N LEU A 204 -19.05 -7.76 13.90
CA LEU A 204 -17.62 -7.43 13.77
C LEU A 204 -16.70 -8.47 14.40
N GLY A 205 -15.54 -8.67 13.79
CA GLY A 205 -14.46 -9.48 14.35
C GLY A 205 -13.74 -8.79 15.52
N LYS A 206 -13.27 -9.58 16.50
CA LYS A 206 -12.56 -9.09 17.69
C LYS A 206 -11.38 -8.16 17.34
N SER A 207 -10.62 -8.50 16.29
CA SER A 207 -9.45 -7.76 15.80
C SER A 207 -9.77 -6.32 15.36
N VAL A 208 -10.97 -6.07 14.84
CA VAL A 208 -11.42 -4.71 14.49
C VAL A 208 -11.51 -3.86 15.76
N ILE A 209 -12.12 -4.43 16.81
CA ILE A 209 -12.28 -3.77 18.11
C ILE A 209 -10.94 -3.61 18.83
N ASP A 210 -10.06 -4.61 18.80
CA ASP A 210 -8.72 -4.51 19.39
C ASP A 210 -7.87 -3.42 18.73
N ARG A 211 -7.92 -3.30 17.40
CA ARG A 211 -7.27 -2.20 16.67
C ARG A 211 -7.81 -0.84 17.11
N ILE A 212 -9.13 -0.68 17.23
CA ILE A 212 -9.72 0.60 17.69
C ILE A 212 -9.29 0.90 19.13
N CYS A 213 -9.36 -0.08 20.04
CA CYS A 213 -8.86 0.07 21.40
C CYS A 213 -7.37 0.46 21.45
N ASN A 214 -6.52 -0.12 20.60
CA ASN A 214 -5.09 0.20 20.57
C ASN A 214 -4.81 1.62 20.06
N ASN A 215 -5.53 2.08 19.02
CA ASN A 215 -5.41 3.46 18.56
C ASN A 215 -5.92 4.47 19.61
N LEU A 216 -7.02 4.17 20.30
CA LEU A 216 -7.52 4.98 21.40
C LEU A 216 -6.52 5.08 22.58
N LYS A 217 -5.79 4.01 22.92
CA LYS A 217 -4.68 4.07 23.90
C LYS A 217 -3.56 5.01 23.48
N GLN A 218 -3.35 5.18 22.17
CA GLN A 218 -2.37 6.09 21.57
C GLN A 218 -2.95 7.50 21.32
N ASN A 219 -4.09 7.85 21.92
CA ASN A 219 -4.81 9.11 21.71
C ASN A 219 -5.15 9.41 20.23
N ASN A 220 -5.32 8.36 19.41
CA ASN A 220 -5.68 8.46 18.00
C ASN A 220 -7.11 7.92 17.75
N PRO A 221 -8.17 8.69 18.05
CA PRO A 221 -9.55 8.23 17.93
C PRO A 221 -10.03 8.06 16.47
N SER A 222 -9.30 8.60 15.49
CA SER A 222 -9.65 8.56 14.07
C SER A 222 -8.46 8.04 13.22
N PRO A 223 -8.21 6.73 13.19
CA PRO A 223 -7.06 6.16 12.47
C PRO A 223 -7.30 6.23 10.95
N ARG A 224 -6.85 7.32 10.32
CA ARG A 224 -6.86 7.49 8.86
C ARG A 224 -6.12 6.35 8.17
N ASP A 225 -6.61 5.90 7.03
CA ASP A 225 -5.97 4.88 6.22
C ASP A 225 -4.63 5.37 5.67
N LYS A 226 -3.53 4.83 6.23
CA LYS A 226 -2.14 5.09 5.81
C LYS A 226 -1.66 4.13 4.71
N GLY A 227 -2.49 3.18 4.24
CA GLY A 227 -2.11 2.24 3.20
C GLY A 227 -1.66 2.94 1.92
N GLY A 228 -0.46 2.58 1.42
CA GLY A 228 0.14 3.21 0.24
C GLY A 228 0.71 4.63 0.47
N LYS A 229 0.64 5.17 1.70
CA LYS A 229 1.18 6.48 2.09
C LYS A 229 2.45 6.34 2.94
N HIS A 230 3.28 5.36 2.61
CA HIS A 230 4.55 5.14 3.30
C HIS A 230 5.53 6.26 2.95
N THR A 231 5.94 7.01 3.98
CA THR A 231 6.97 8.08 3.90
C THR A 231 8.35 7.46 3.79
N VAL A 232 8.67 6.53 4.70
CA VAL A 232 9.85 5.68 4.62
C VAL A 232 9.67 4.67 3.50
N ARG A 233 10.63 4.63 2.58
CA ARG A 233 10.74 3.66 1.50
C ARG A 233 12.18 3.14 1.53
N PRO A 234 12.46 2.00 2.19
CA PRO A 234 13.85 1.54 2.40
C PRO A 234 14.58 1.30 1.07
N ASN A 235 13.86 0.85 0.04
CA ASN A 235 14.38 0.61 -1.31
C ASN A 235 14.35 1.87 -2.20
N ARG A 236 14.23 3.08 -1.63
CA ARG A 236 14.32 4.33 -2.40
C ARG A 236 15.79 4.66 -2.68
N VAL A 237 16.13 4.73 -3.96
CA VAL A 237 17.41 5.29 -4.43
C VAL A 237 17.63 6.68 -3.84
N SER A 238 18.83 6.97 -3.35
CA SER A 238 19.13 8.24 -2.69
C SER A 238 18.99 9.42 -3.67
N ASP A 239 18.64 10.59 -3.14
CA ASP A 239 18.45 11.79 -3.97
C ASP A 239 19.77 12.25 -4.62
N LEU A 240 20.92 11.92 -4.02
CA LEU A 240 22.25 12.12 -4.62
C LEU A 240 22.45 11.24 -5.86
N ILE A 241 22.13 9.95 -5.78
CA ILE A 241 22.25 9.02 -6.93
C ILE A 241 21.28 9.45 -8.04
N LEU A 242 20.05 9.83 -7.69
CA LEU A 242 19.08 10.40 -8.64
C LEU A 242 19.62 11.65 -9.35
N PHE A 243 20.29 12.55 -8.61
CA PHE A 243 20.94 13.73 -9.18
C PHE A 243 22.12 13.37 -10.10
N GLN A 244 22.98 12.42 -9.70
CA GLN A 244 24.10 11.94 -10.52
C GLN A 244 23.60 11.33 -11.84
N ILE A 245 22.60 10.45 -11.78
CA ILE A 245 21.99 9.81 -12.96
C ILE A 245 21.39 10.85 -13.90
N ASN A 246 20.61 11.80 -13.36
CA ASN A 246 19.96 12.82 -14.17
C ASN A 246 20.98 13.75 -14.83
N THR A 247 22.00 14.20 -14.08
CA THR A 247 23.12 15.00 -14.60
C THR A 247 23.91 14.24 -15.67
N HIS A 248 24.11 12.93 -15.50
CA HIS A 248 24.74 12.06 -16.48
C HIS A 248 23.95 12.00 -17.80
N ILE A 249 22.66 11.64 -17.72
CA ILE A 249 21.76 11.54 -18.88
C ILE A 249 21.61 12.90 -19.59
N GLN A 250 21.64 14.01 -18.84
CA GLN A 250 21.58 15.35 -19.41
C GLN A 250 22.87 15.80 -20.08
N SER A 251 24.03 15.19 -19.76
CA SER A 251 25.32 15.57 -20.35
C SER A 251 25.49 15.10 -21.80
N PHE A 252 24.71 14.11 -22.25
CA PHE A 252 24.73 13.66 -23.64
C PHE A 252 24.03 14.64 -24.59
N PRO A 253 24.57 14.88 -25.81
CA PRO A 253 23.96 15.75 -26.80
C PRO A 253 22.64 15.17 -27.30
N LYS A 254 21.60 16.01 -27.33
CA LYS A 254 20.23 15.61 -27.70
C LYS A 254 19.87 16.17 -29.08
N ARG A 255 19.35 15.33 -29.97
CA ARG A 255 18.95 15.67 -31.35
C ARG A 255 17.43 15.71 -31.48
N SER A 256 16.88 16.59 -32.30
CA SER A 256 15.49 16.49 -32.77
C SER A 256 15.37 15.33 -33.77
N SER A 257 14.23 14.64 -33.83
CA SER A 257 14.03 13.62 -34.87
C SER A 257 13.76 14.29 -36.22
N HIS A 258 14.34 13.76 -37.29
CA HIS A 258 14.12 14.25 -38.65
C HIS A 258 12.64 14.21 -39.07
N TYR A 259 11.86 13.32 -38.45
CA TYR A 259 10.41 13.15 -38.70
C TYR A 259 9.51 13.80 -37.63
N SER A 260 10.05 14.66 -36.77
CA SER A 260 9.21 15.44 -35.86
C SER A 260 8.33 16.42 -36.65
N ARG A 261 7.01 16.23 -36.58
CA ARG A 261 6.03 17.23 -37.05
C ARG A 261 6.27 18.53 -36.27
N GLN A 262 6.07 19.69 -36.91
CA GLN A 262 6.35 21.01 -36.32
C GLN A 262 5.73 21.20 -34.92
N ASP A 263 4.59 20.56 -34.66
CA ASP A 263 3.85 20.61 -33.39
C ASP A 263 4.45 19.74 -32.25
N ILE A 264 5.55 19.00 -32.48
CA ILE A 264 6.17 18.08 -31.49
C ILE A 264 7.66 18.43 -31.28
N ASN A 265 7.96 19.72 -31.07
CA ASN A 265 9.32 20.23 -30.92
C ASN A 265 9.93 20.01 -29.51
N GLU A 266 9.14 19.57 -28.53
CA GLU A 266 9.62 19.33 -27.15
C GLU A 266 10.42 18.01 -27.00
N ARG A 267 10.21 17.02 -27.87
CA ARG A 267 10.85 15.70 -27.74
C ARG A 267 12.20 15.68 -28.44
N LYS A 268 13.26 15.56 -27.63
CA LYS A 268 14.64 15.33 -28.10
C LYS A 268 15.08 13.90 -27.78
N TYR A 269 15.91 13.36 -28.65
CA TYR A 269 16.40 11.98 -28.64
C TYR A 269 17.91 11.97 -28.40
N LEU A 270 18.44 10.88 -27.85
CA LEU A 270 19.88 10.65 -27.76
C LEU A 270 20.44 10.12 -29.09
N SER A 271 21.78 10.02 -29.23
CA SER A 271 22.38 9.37 -30.41
C SER A 271 21.92 7.91 -30.49
N PRO A 272 21.61 7.34 -31.67
CA PRO A 272 21.30 5.92 -31.81
C PRO A 272 22.48 5.00 -31.39
N GLU A 273 23.71 5.52 -31.39
CA GLU A 273 24.91 4.79 -30.94
C GLU A 273 25.01 4.66 -29.41
N LEU A 274 24.21 5.42 -28.66
CA LEU A 274 24.14 5.38 -27.19
C LEU A 274 23.04 4.41 -26.74
N ASN A 275 23.44 3.17 -26.48
CA ASN A 275 22.59 2.21 -25.76
C ASN A 275 22.69 2.39 -24.23
N ILE A 276 21.80 1.76 -23.48
CA ILE A 276 21.73 1.92 -22.01
C ILE A 276 23.01 1.38 -21.34
N SER A 277 23.56 0.27 -21.83
CA SER A 277 24.80 -0.33 -21.32
C SER A 277 26.00 0.61 -21.44
N LYS A 278 26.19 1.26 -22.60
CA LYS A 278 27.24 2.28 -22.80
C LYS A 278 27.06 3.46 -21.86
N MET A 279 25.84 3.98 -21.71
CA MET A 279 25.56 5.07 -20.77
C MET A 279 25.83 4.66 -19.31
N TYR A 280 25.51 3.43 -18.91
CA TYR A 280 25.78 2.89 -17.58
C TYR A 280 27.29 2.70 -17.33
N ASN A 281 28.03 2.17 -18.29
CA ASN A 281 29.48 2.03 -18.19
C ASN A 281 30.16 3.40 -18.04
N MET A 282 29.72 4.40 -18.81
CA MET A 282 30.17 5.80 -18.67
C MET A 282 29.75 6.43 -17.33
N TYR A 283 28.63 6.00 -16.73
CA TYR A 283 28.19 6.45 -15.41
C TYR A 283 29.13 5.91 -14.32
N ILE A 284 29.38 4.60 -14.32
CA ILE A 284 30.31 3.93 -13.40
C ILE A 284 31.69 4.60 -13.47
N GLN A 285 32.25 4.75 -14.67
CA GLN A 285 33.57 5.37 -14.86
C GLN A 285 33.66 6.78 -14.26
N LYS A 286 32.56 7.53 -14.22
CA LYS A 286 32.50 8.91 -13.74
C LYS A 286 32.20 9.06 -12.26
N TYR A 287 31.34 8.21 -11.68
CA TYR A 287 30.84 8.36 -10.31
C TYR A 287 31.22 7.22 -9.36
N GLU A 288 31.62 6.05 -9.87
CA GLU A 288 32.12 4.90 -9.10
C GLU A 288 33.46 4.38 -9.71
N PRO A 289 34.52 5.21 -9.80
CA PRO A 289 35.76 4.83 -10.48
C PRO A 289 36.51 3.69 -9.77
N GLU A 290 36.40 3.59 -8.45
CA GLU A 290 36.98 2.48 -7.66
C GLU A 290 36.33 1.15 -8.05
N PHE A 291 34.99 1.09 -8.11
CA PHE A 291 34.26 -0.07 -8.60
C PHE A 291 34.64 -0.44 -10.05
N CYS A 292 34.84 0.58 -10.91
CA CYS A 292 35.30 0.36 -12.28
C CYS A 292 36.68 -0.32 -12.34
N GLN A 293 37.60 0.05 -11.43
CA GLN A 293 38.94 -0.54 -11.34
C GLN A 293 38.87 -1.97 -10.79
N THR A 294 38.13 -2.22 -9.71
CA THR A 294 37.99 -3.58 -9.14
C THR A 294 37.28 -4.54 -10.09
N PHE A 295 36.29 -4.06 -10.85
CA PHE A 295 35.61 -4.86 -11.87
C PHE A 295 36.56 -5.25 -13.01
N ARG A 296 37.44 -4.33 -13.45
CA ARG A 296 38.51 -4.64 -14.44
C ARG A 296 39.54 -5.64 -13.92
N ASN A 297 39.75 -5.69 -12.60
CA ASN A 297 40.70 -6.60 -11.96
C ASN A 297 40.11 -8.00 -11.65
N GLY A 298 38.83 -8.24 -11.96
CA GLY A 298 38.16 -9.52 -11.71
C GLY A 298 37.74 -9.77 -10.25
N GLU A 299 37.76 -8.74 -9.39
CA GLU A 299 37.38 -8.85 -7.99
C GLU A 299 35.86 -8.71 -7.79
N GLN A 300 35.27 -9.57 -6.95
CA GLN A 300 33.83 -9.54 -6.65
C GLN A 300 33.44 -8.41 -5.71
N VAL A 301 33.45 -7.18 -6.21
CA VAL A 301 32.89 -6.01 -5.52
C VAL A 301 31.42 -5.84 -5.90
N LYS A 302 30.60 -5.36 -4.96
CA LYS A 302 29.18 -5.04 -5.21
C LYS A 302 29.07 -3.53 -5.52
N PRO A 303 28.47 -3.12 -6.65
CA PRO A 303 28.32 -1.70 -6.97
C PRO A 303 27.40 -0.99 -5.97
N VAL A 304 27.60 0.31 -5.78
CA VAL A 304 26.78 1.13 -4.88
C VAL A 304 25.39 1.34 -5.49
N VAL A 305 25.33 1.55 -6.82
CA VAL A 305 24.08 1.55 -7.59
C VAL A 305 23.84 0.18 -8.23
N LYS A 306 22.70 -0.44 -7.92
CA LYS A 306 22.25 -1.70 -8.55
C LYS A 306 21.04 -1.47 -9.44
N TYR A 307 21.01 -2.17 -10.56
CA TYR A 307 19.86 -2.28 -11.46
C TYR A 307 19.59 -3.76 -11.75
N ASP A 308 18.34 -4.19 -11.61
CA ASP A 308 17.95 -5.59 -11.84
C ASP A 308 18.16 -6.04 -13.29
N PHE A 309 18.29 -5.09 -14.23
CA PHE A 309 18.50 -5.32 -15.67
C PHE A 309 19.97 -5.47 -16.10
N PHE A 310 20.94 -5.25 -15.20
CA PHE A 310 22.37 -5.22 -15.52
C PHE A 310 23.20 -6.10 -14.58
N GLN A 311 22.73 -7.33 -14.33
CA GLN A 311 23.61 -8.38 -13.81
C GLN A 311 24.48 -8.88 -14.98
N PRO A 312 25.83 -8.92 -14.85
CA PRO A 312 26.66 -9.57 -15.84
C PRO A 312 26.32 -11.07 -15.92
N PRO A 313 26.46 -11.72 -17.08
CA PRO A 313 26.39 -13.17 -17.17
C PRO A 313 27.44 -13.81 -16.23
N LEU A 314 27.06 -14.93 -15.62
CA LEU A 314 27.87 -15.71 -14.67
C LEU A 314 29.03 -16.46 -15.35
#